data_AF-A0A943I8C1-F1
#
_entry.id   AF-A0A943I8C1-F1
#
_cell.length_a   1.000
_cell.length_b   1.000
_cell.length_c   1.000
_cell.angle_alpha   90.00
_cell.angle_beta   90.00
_cell.angle_gamma   90.00
#
_symmetry.space_group_name_H-M   'P 1'
#
loop_
_entity.id
_entity.type
_entity.pdbx_description
1 polymer ?
#
loop_
_entity_poly.entity_id
_entity_poly.type
_entity_poly.pdbx_seq_one_letter_code
_entity_poly.pdbx_strand_id
1 'polypeptide(L)' 'MVGIILASHGEFANGILQSGTMIFGEQQDVK' A
#
# COMPACT_ATOMS: atom_id res chain seq x y z
N MET A 1 11.00 11.53 -4.05
CA MET A 1 10.59 10.33 -3.31
C MET A 1 10.62 9.14 -4.26
N VAL A 2 10.79 7.92 -3.74
CA VAL A 2 10.77 6.69 -4.53
C VAL A 2 9.34 6.15 -4.50
N GLY A 3 8.74 5.87 -5.66
CA GLY A 3 7.40 5.27 -5.73
C GLY A 3 7.45 3.75 -5.56
N ILE A 4 6.45 3.19 -4.89
CA ILE A 4 6.34 1.75 -4.61
C ILE A 4 5.08 1.21 -5.30
N ILE A 5 5.20 0.07 -5.99
CA ILE A 5 4.07 -0.63 -6.60
C ILE A 5 3.85 -1.97 -5.90
N LEU A 6 2.64 -2.19 -5.39
CA LEU A 6 2.17 -3.42 -4.77
C LEU A 6 1.21 -4.14 -5.73
N ALA A 7 1.66 -5.28 -6.27
CA ALA A 7 0.84 -6.10 -7.15
C ALA A 7 0.72 -7.52 -6.60
N SER A 8 -0.51 -8.00 -6.45
CA SER A 8 -0.82 -9.37 -6.05
C SER A 8 -2.07 -9.85 -6.74
N HIS A 9 -2.26 -11.17 -6.82
CA HIS A 9 -3.56 -11.74 -7.18
C HIS A 9 -4.56 -11.52 -6.03
N GLY A 10 -5.81 -11.19 -6.36
CA GLY A 10 -6.85 -10.90 -5.38
C GLY A 10 -6.52 -9.67 -4.52
N GLU A 11 -6.99 -9.67 -3.27
CA GLU A 11 -7.04 -8.49 -2.39
C GLU A 11 -5.81 -8.29 -1.48
N PHE A 12 -4.75 -9.08 -1.67
CA PHE A 12 -3.62 -9.07 -0.73
C PHE A 12 -2.86 -7.73 -0.69
N ALA A 13 -2.62 -7.10 -1.85
CA ALA A 13 -2.00 -5.79 -1.96
C ALA A 13 -2.85 -4.69 -1.29
N ASN A 14 -4.17 -4.75 -1.44
CA ASN A 14 -5.11 -3.83 -0.78
C ASN A 14 -5.05 -3.99 0.75
N GLY A 15 -4.96 -5.22 1.24
CA GLY A 15 -4.77 -5.51 2.68
C GLY A 15 -3.45 -4.96 3.24
N ILE A 16 -2.35 -5.05 2.47
CA ILE A 16 -1.07 -4.44 2.84
C ILE A 16 -1.19 -2.91 2.87
N LEU A 17 -1.79 -2.31 1.83
CA LEU A 17 -1.99 -0.86 1.75
C LEU A 17 -2.83 -0.35 2.94
N GLN A 18 -3.93 -1.03 3.27
CA GLN A 18 -4.76 -0.69 4.42
C GLN A 18 -3.97 -0.80 5.73
N SER A 19 -3.20 -1.88 5.92
CA SER A 19 -2.37 -2.06 7.11
C SER A 19 -1.33 -0.97 7.24
N GLY A 20 -0.68 -0.59 6.12
CA GLY A 20 0.25 0.53 6.04
C GLY A 20 -0.41 1.85 6.45
N THR A 21 -1.61 2.12 5.93
CA THR A 21 -2.38 3.33 6.27
C THR A 21 -2.75 3.38 7.75
N MET A 22 -3.10 2.25 8.38
CA MET A 22 -3.42 2.23 9.81
C MET A 22 -2.21 2.56 10.70
N ILE A 23 -1.01 2.14 10.30
CA ILE A 23 0.21 2.31 11.10
C ILE A 23 0.87 3.67 10.84
N PHE A 24 0.90 4.09 9.57
CA PHE A 24 1.70 5.23 9.12
C PHE A 24 0.86 6.40 8.59
N GLY A 25 -0.46 6.28 8.54
CA GLY A 25 -1.33 7.25 7.86
C GLY A 25 -1.26 7.12 6.34
N GLU A 26 -1.89 8.07 5.63
CA GLU A 26 -1.93 8.04 4.17
C GLU A 26 -0.53 8.12 3.55
N GLN A 27 -0.23 7.17 2.66
CA GLN A 27 1.07 7.09 2.00
C GLN A 27 0.98 7.67 0.58
N GLN A 28 1.69 8.77 0.33
CA GLN A 28 1.88 9.32 -1.02
C GLN A 28 2.83 8.42 -1.82
N ASP A 29 2.57 8.27 -3.12
CA ASP A 29 3.41 7.51 -4.07
C ASP A 29 3.47 5.98 -3.86
N VAL A 30 2.45 5.38 -3.21
CA VAL A 30 2.25 3.92 -3.15
C VAL A 30 1.02 3.54 -3.97
N LYS A 31 1.14 2.56 -4.86
CA LYS A 31 0.07 2.10 -5.75
C LYS A 31 -0.07 0.60 -5.78
#